data_AF-A0A959PIV6-F1
#
_entry.id   AF-A0A959PIV6-F1
#
_cell.length_a   1.000
_cell.length_b   1.000
_cell.length_c   1.000
_cell.angle_alpha   90.00
_cell.angle_beta   90.00
_cell.angle_gamma   90.00
#
_symmetry.space_group_name_H-M   'P 1'
#
loop_
_entity.id
_entity.type
_entity.pdbx_description
1 polymer ?
#
loop_
_entity_poly.entity_id
_entity_poly.type
_entity_poly.pdbx_seq_one_letter_code
_entity_poly.pdbx_strand_id
1 'polypeptide(L)'
;MEAGTISKSVTEKVEKKPNIKRMCFILSKATIDSAYACFVMANGARMEGIEAEIFFTFFGLEAVNKERMNKLHVATVGNPAMHIPTMLGGLPGMEAFATSMMKKEMEKLDLPDVAEFIEILSDSGTKLWACKLAMDMFHLEKSDLVDEIDDVLTIGDFYTRAQEEGSQIVFI
;
A
#
# COMPACT_ATOMS: atom_id res chain seq x y z
N MET A 1 -32.88 22.76 16.97
CA MET A 1 -32.95 22.43 15.54
C MET A 1 -31.73 21.59 15.23
N GLU A 2 -32.05 20.32 14.99
CA GLU A 2 -31.29 19.11 14.68
C GLU A 2 -29.75 19.10 14.74
N ALA A 3 -29.27 18.47 15.81
CA ALA A 3 -28.04 17.66 15.77
C ALA A 3 -28.31 16.45 14.86
N GLY A 4 -27.71 16.47 13.67
CA GLY A 4 -27.78 15.39 12.68
C GLY A 4 -27.05 14.14 13.16
N THR A 5 -27.83 13.17 13.62
CA THR A 5 -27.64 11.72 13.64
C THR A 5 -26.31 11.20 13.08
N ILE A 6 -25.30 11.07 13.95
CA ILE A 6 -24.27 10.04 13.79
C ILE A 6 -24.97 8.72 14.10
N SER A 7 -25.16 7.90 13.06
CA SER A 7 -25.84 6.60 13.14
C SER A 7 -25.15 5.70 14.17
N LYS A 8 -25.89 5.33 15.21
CA LYS A 8 -25.59 4.25 16.16
C LYS A 8 -25.56 2.88 15.45
N SER A 9 -24.53 2.59 14.67
CA SER A 9 -24.38 1.25 14.07
C SER A 9 -22.97 0.65 14.17
N VAL A 10 -22.11 1.14 15.07
CA VAL A 10 -20.74 0.61 15.30
C VAL A 10 -20.62 -0.11 16.66
N THR A 11 -21.73 -0.63 17.21
CA THR A 11 -21.74 -1.32 18.51
C THR A 11 -22.56 -2.60 18.53
N GLU A 12 -22.45 -3.40 17.46
CA GLU A 12 -22.66 -4.85 17.58
C GLU A 12 -21.40 -5.55 17.10
N LYS A 13 -20.52 -5.92 18.04
CA LYS A 13 -19.54 -6.98 17.81
C LYS A 13 -20.32 -8.27 17.58
N VAL A 14 -20.67 -8.52 16.33
CA VAL A 14 -21.08 -9.84 15.88
C VAL A 14 -19.84 -10.73 16.04
N GLU A 15 -19.86 -11.66 17.00
CA GLU A 15 -18.95 -12.81 17.02
C GLU A 15 -19.22 -13.69 15.79
N LYS A 16 -18.83 -13.21 14.61
CA LYS A 16 -18.57 -14.05 13.45
C LYS A 16 -17.07 -14.24 13.44
N LYS A 17 -16.62 -15.50 13.53
CA LYS A 17 -15.27 -15.87 13.08
C LYS A 17 -15.02 -15.13 11.76
N PRO A 18 -13.90 -14.41 11.59
CA PRO A 18 -13.67 -13.71 10.35
C PRO A 18 -13.67 -14.76 9.23
N ASN A 19 -14.58 -14.58 8.27
CA ASN A 19 -14.59 -15.39 7.05
C ASN A 19 -13.29 -15.17 6.23
N ILE A 20 -12.55 -14.12 6.57
CA ILE A 20 -11.30 -13.70 5.98
C ILE A 20 -10.18 -14.13 6.92
N LYS A 21 -9.37 -15.09 6.50
CA LYS A 21 -8.20 -15.56 7.25
C LYS A 21 -6.92 -14.88 6.77
N ARG A 22 -6.88 -14.49 5.50
CA ARG A 22 -5.71 -13.87 4.85
C ARG A 22 -6.13 -12.77 3.89
N MET A 23 -5.40 -11.67 3.91
CA MET A 23 -5.49 -10.58 2.94
C MET A 23 -4.21 -10.58 2.10
N CYS A 24 -4.35 -10.75 0.79
CA CYS A 24 -3.25 -10.68 -0.17
C CYS A 24 -3.40 -9.39 -0.98
N PHE A 25 -2.50 -8.44 -0.76
CA PHE A 25 -2.48 -7.17 -1.46
C PHE A 25 -1.54 -7.25 -2.66
N ILE A 26 -1.95 -6.73 -3.80
CA ILE A 26 -1.09 -6.55 -4.96
C ILE A 26 -0.89 -5.05 -5.12
N LEU A 27 0.32 -4.56 -4.87
CA LEU A 27 0.67 -3.17 -5.08
C LEU A 27 1.31 -3.02 -6.47
N SER A 28 0.58 -2.40 -7.39
CA SER A 28 1.00 -2.22 -8.79
C SER A 28 1.57 -0.83 -9.09
N LYS A 29 1.24 0.16 -8.25
CA LYS A 29 1.63 1.57 -8.38
C LYS A 29 2.17 2.08 -7.06
N ALA A 30 3.27 2.84 -7.13
CA ALA A 30 3.90 3.46 -5.96
C ALA A 30 3.66 4.98 -5.91
N THR A 31 2.46 5.46 -6.27
CA THR A 31 2.07 6.80 -5.83
C THR A 31 1.90 6.78 -4.31
N ILE A 32 2.20 7.90 -3.64
CA ILE A 32 2.20 7.94 -2.18
C ILE A 32 0.83 7.53 -1.59
N ASP A 33 -0.28 7.90 -2.23
CA ASP A 33 -1.63 7.52 -1.84
C ASP A 33 -1.89 6.00 -2.01
N SER A 34 -1.43 5.40 -3.10
CA SER A 34 -1.59 3.96 -3.36
C SER A 34 -0.78 3.12 -2.37
N ALA A 35 0.47 3.51 -2.13
CA ALA A 35 1.36 2.83 -1.19
C ALA A 35 0.78 2.86 0.24
N TYR A 36 0.38 4.04 0.72
CA TYR A 36 -0.20 4.16 2.07
C TYR A 36 -1.55 3.47 2.20
N ALA A 37 -2.40 3.49 1.17
CA ALA A 37 -3.64 2.70 1.18
C ALA A 37 -3.36 1.21 1.37
N CYS A 38 -2.36 0.66 0.65
CA CYS A 38 -1.93 -0.72 0.80
C CYS A 38 -1.39 -1.00 2.21
N PHE A 39 -0.50 -0.14 2.72
CA PHE A 39 0.16 -0.35 4.01
C PHE A 39 -0.81 -0.25 5.18
N VAL A 40 -1.70 0.74 5.17
CA VAL A 40 -2.74 0.91 6.20
C VAL A 40 -3.68 -0.30 6.22
N MET A 41 -4.10 -0.80 5.05
CA MET A 41 -4.97 -1.98 4.99
C MET A 41 -4.26 -3.26 5.45
N ALA A 42 -2.99 -3.45 5.06
CA ALA A 42 -2.21 -4.61 5.48
C ALA A 42 -1.96 -4.60 7.00
N ASN A 43 -1.53 -3.47 7.55
CA ASN A 43 -1.34 -3.31 8.99
C ASN A 43 -2.66 -3.49 9.75
N GLY A 44 -3.76 -2.90 9.26
CA GLY A 44 -5.10 -3.10 9.85
C GLY A 44 -5.54 -4.56 9.85
N ALA A 45 -5.25 -5.32 8.78
CA ALA A 45 -5.52 -6.76 8.75
C ALA A 45 -4.75 -7.49 9.86
N ARG A 46 -3.46 -7.18 10.05
CA ARG A 46 -2.65 -7.74 11.14
C ARG A 46 -3.20 -7.41 12.53
N MET A 47 -3.66 -6.18 12.73
CA MET A 47 -4.27 -5.73 13.99
C MET A 47 -5.57 -6.50 14.33
N GLU A 48 -6.33 -6.91 13.32
CA GLU A 48 -7.53 -7.74 13.47
C GLU A 48 -7.23 -9.26 13.55
N GLY A 49 -5.95 -9.63 13.63
CA GLY A 49 -5.51 -11.03 13.69
C GLY A 49 -5.64 -11.78 12.36
N ILE A 50 -5.81 -11.07 11.25
CA ILE A 50 -5.86 -11.61 9.89
C ILE A 50 -4.42 -11.66 9.35
N GLU A 51 -4.06 -12.73 8.64
CA GLU A 51 -2.77 -12.79 7.96
C GLU A 51 -2.72 -11.77 6.81
N ALA A 52 -1.57 -11.14 6.58
CA ALA A 52 -1.42 -10.17 5.51
C ALA A 52 -0.17 -10.47 4.68
N GLU A 53 -0.31 -10.35 3.37
CA GLU A 53 0.81 -10.44 2.43
C GLU A 53 0.70 -9.30 1.40
N ILE A 54 1.83 -8.73 0.99
CA ILE A 54 1.91 -7.71 -0.04
C ILE A 54 2.83 -8.21 -1.15
N PHE A 55 2.31 -8.24 -2.38
CA PHE A 55 3.04 -8.56 -3.59
C PHE A 55 3.29 -7.28 -4.40
N PHE A 56 4.54 -6.83 -4.40
CA PHE A 56 4.99 -5.65 -5.10
C PHE A 56 5.31 -5.99 -6.56
N THR A 57 4.56 -5.41 -7.49
CA THR A 57 4.70 -5.68 -8.93
C THR A 57 4.70 -4.39 -9.73
N PHE A 58 5.22 -4.44 -10.96
CA PHE A 58 5.38 -3.28 -11.83
C PHE A 58 6.00 -2.08 -11.07
N PHE A 59 5.39 -0.89 -11.18
CA PHE A 59 5.85 0.32 -10.50
C PHE A 59 5.67 0.27 -8.98
N GLY A 60 4.90 -0.68 -8.46
CA GLY A 60 4.81 -0.94 -7.01
C GLY A 60 6.15 -1.33 -6.40
N LEU A 61 7.10 -1.87 -7.18
CA LEU A 61 8.47 -2.15 -6.71
C LEU A 61 9.21 -0.87 -6.26
N GLU A 62 8.83 0.32 -6.73
CA GLU A 62 9.46 1.56 -6.26
C GLU A 62 9.18 1.83 -4.78
N ALA A 63 8.07 1.31 -4.23
CA ALA A 63 7.74 1.45 -2.81
C ALA A 63 8.72 0.69 -1.91
N VAL A 64 9.41 -0.32 -2.43
CA VAL A 64 10.37 -1.17 -1.71
C VAL A 64 11.79 -1.08 -2.27
N ASN A 65 12.05 -0.13 -3.16
CA ASN A 65 13.39 0.13 -3.70
C ASN A 65 14.12 1.14 -2.80
N LYS A 66 15.32 0.80 -2.33
CA LYS A 66 16.11 1.60 -1.36
C LYS A 66 16.36 3.04 -1.82
N GLU A 67 16.49 3.27 -3.13
CA GLU A 67 16.75 4.61 -3.68
C GLU A 67 15.49 5.45 -3.92
N ARG A 68 14.33 4.79 -4.07
CA ARG A 68 13.08 5.41 -4.55
C ARG A 68 11.98 5.50 -3.51
N MET A 69 11.93 4.60 -2.53
CA MET A 69 10.83 4.51 -1.55
C MET A 69 10.54 5.82 -0.79
N ASN A 70 11.56 6.64 -0.55
CA ASN A 70 11.38 7.93 0.15
C ASN A 70 11.04 9.11 -0.80
N LYS A 71 10.98 8.84 -2.10
CA LYS A 71 10.73 9.79 -3.18
C LYS A 71 9.40 9.50 -3.90
N LEU A 72 8.48 8.77 -3.26
CA LEU A 72 7.14 8.59 -3.84
C LEU A 72 6.39 9.92 -3.87
N HIS A 73 5.63 10.11 -4.94
CA HIS A 73 4.93 11.35 -5.25
C HIS A 73 3.43 11.13 -5.46
N VAL A 74 2.66 12.21 -5.30
CA VAL A 74 1.26 12.26 -5.71
C VAL A 74 1.20 12.44 -7.22
N ALA A 75 0.45 11.58 -7.91
CA ALA A 75 0.17 11.79 -9.33
C ALA A 75 -0.74 13.02 -9.49
N THR A 76 -0.23 14.11 -10.06
CA THR A 76 -1.00 15.33 -10.35
C THR A 76 -1.63 15.35 -11.75
N VAL A 77 -1.06 14.58 -12.69
CA VAL A 77 -1.56 14.44 -14.06
C VAL A 77 -2.29 13.12 -14.20
N GLY A 78 -3.49 13.15 -14.78
CA GLY A 78 -4.31 11.94 -14.96
C GLY A 78 -4.98 11.45 -13.68
N ASN A 79 -4.91 12.22 -12.58
CA ASN A 79 -5.59 11.93 -11.33
C ASN A 79 -6.86 12.80 -11.18
N PRO A 80 -8.06 12.29 -11.50
CA PRO A 80 -9.30 13.06 -11.39
C PRO A 80 -9.67 13.38 -9.94
N ALA A 81 -9.15 12.63 -8.96
CA ALA A 81 -9.46 12.83 -7.54
C ALA A 81 -8.85 14.13 -6.98
N MET A 82 -7.86 14.72 -7.66
CA MET A 82 -7.32 16.01 -7.26
C MET A 82 -8.23 17.19 -7.61
N HIS A 83 -9.24 17.00 -8.47
CA HIS A 83 -10.12 18.08 -8.94
C HIS A 83 -9.36 19.28 -9.56
N ILE A 84 -8.17 19.03 -10.09
CA ILE A 84 -7.34 20.01 -10.80
C ILE A 84 -7.43 19.70 -12.31
N PRO A 85 -7.65 20.70 -13.18
CA PRO A 85 -7.57 20.50 -14.62
C PRO A 85 -6.22 19.89 -15.02
N THR A 86 -6.21 18.88 -15.90
CA THR A 86 -4.99 18.15 -16.30
C THR A 86 -3.85 19.08 -16.75
N MET A 87 -4.18 20.15 -17.48
CA MET A 87 -3.22 21.17 -17.91
C MET A 87 -2.53 21.88 -16.75
N LEU A 88 -3.25 22.12 -15.65
CA LEU A 88 -2.68 22.72 -14.45
C LEU A 88 -1.87 21.69 -13.65
N GLY A 89 -2.31 20.43 -13.59
CA GLY A 89 -1.58 19.35 -12.92
C GLY A 89 -0.21 19.05 -13.55
N GLY A 90 -0.03 19.36 -14.84
CA GLY A 90 1.23 19.18 -15.57
C GLY A 90 2.19 20.36 -15.48
N LEU A 91 1.86 21.43 -14.75
CA LEU A 91 2.80 22.53 -14.57
C LEU A 91 4.03 22.08 -13.76
N PRO A 92 5.25 22.52 -14.13
CA PRO A 92 6.46 22.21 -13.38
C PRO A 92 6.33 22.58 -11.90
N GLY A 93 6.62 21.63 -11.01
CA GLY A 93 6.56 21.81 -9.56
C GLY A 93 5.20 21.52 -8.90
N MET A 94 4.11 21.33 -9.67
CA MET A 94 2.80 20.99 -9.08
C MET A 94 2.81 19.64 -8.36
N GLU A 95 3.53 18.65 -8.91
CA GLU A 95 3.75 17.34 -8.28
C GLU A 95 4.43 17.47 -6.92
N ALA A 96 5.53 18.24 -6.85
CA ALA A 96 6.26 18.46 -5.61
C ALA A 96 5.40 19.21 -4.58
N PHE A 97 4.64 20.21 -5.02
CA PHE A 97 3.70 20.94 -4.17
C PHE A 97 2.61 20.02 -3.60
N ALA A 98 1.93 19.25 -4.44
CA ALA A 98 0.89 18.32 -4.02
C ALA A 98 1.44 17.25 -3.07
N THR A 99 2.63 16.70 -3.39
CA THR A 99 3.31 15.73 -2.54
C THR A 99 3.68 16.33 -1.18
N SER A 100 4.21 17.55 -1.14
CA SER A 100 4.54 18.23 0.12
C SER A 100 3.31 18.49 0.97
N MET A 101 2.19 18.90 0.36
CA MET A 101 0.93 19.07 1.06
C MET A 101 0.43 17.75 1.67
N MET A 102 0.46 16.66 0.89
CA MET A 102 0.04 15.35 1.38
C MET A 102 0.93 14.85 2.52
N LYS A 103 2.26 14.93 2.38
CA LYS A 103 3.21 14.55 3.44
C LYS A 103 2.99 15.37 4.72
N LYS A 104 2.65 16.66 4.59
CA LYS A 104 2.33 17.51 5.74
C LYS A 104 1.05 17.09 6.46
N GLU A 105 0.01 16.67 5.73
CA GLU A 105 -1.19 16.11 6.37
C GLU A 105 -0.91 14.75 7.02
N MET A 106 -0.06 13.92 6.42
CA MET A 106 0.39 12.65 7.00
C MET A 106 1.15 12.86 8.31
N GLU A 107 2.08 13.81 8.34
CA GLU A 107 2.85 14.17 9.54
C GLU A 107 1.93 14.67 10.67
N LYS A 108 0.92 15.49 10.35
CA LYS A 108 -0.06 15.94 11.37
C LYS A 108 -0.88 14.79 11.97
N LEU A 109 -1.08 13.72 11.21
CA LEU A 109 -1.79 12.52 11.63
C LEU A 109 -0.85 11.47 12.25
N ASP A 110 0.43 11.82 12.44
CA ASP A 110 1.45 10.94 13.00
C ASP A 110 1.60 9.63 12.20
N LEU A 111 1.48 9.73 10.87
CA LEU A 111 1.72 8.60 9.98
C LEU A 111 3.23 8.42 9.77
N PRO A 112 3.75 7.20 9.92
CA PRO A 112 5.16 6.90 9.66
C PRO A 112 5.50 7.16 8.20
N ASP A 113 6.78 7.39 7.90
CA ASP A 113 7.23 7.45 6.51
C ASP A 113 7.20 6.08 5.84
N VAL A 114 7.44 6.02 4.53
CA VAL A 114 7.34 4.76 3.76
C VAL A 114 8.27 3.67 4.29
N ALA A 115 9.51 4.04 4.65
CA ALA A 115 10.51 3.09 5.12
C ALA A 115 10.12 2.55 6.50
N GLU A 116 9.76 3.44 7.42
CA GLU A 116 9.28 3.07 8.75
C GLU A 116 7.99 2.24 8.69
N PHE A 117 7.07 2.54 7.75
CA PHE A 117 5.86 1.74 7.59
C PHE A 117 6.16 0.32 7.09
N ILE A 118 7.16 0.15 6.22
CA ILE A 118 7.61 -1.18 5.77
C ILE A 118 8.19 -1.98 6.93
N GLU A 119 9.01 -1.35 7.78
CA GLU A 119 9.53 -1.97 9.01
C GLU A 119 8.38 -2.42 9.91
N ILE A 120 7.40 -1.54 10.18
CA ILE A 120 6.20 -1.86 10.96
C ILE A 120 5.43 -3.04 10.37
N LEU A 121 5.26 -3.08 9.05
CA LEU A 121 4.58 -4.18 8.37
C LEU A 121 5.34 -5.50 8.55
N SER A 122 6.65 -5.49 8.34
CA SER A 122 7.50 -6.67 8.55
C SER A 122 7.43 -7.17 9.99
N ASP A 123 7.59 -6.27 10.96
CA ASP A 123 7.53 -6.57 12.40
C ASP A 123 6.16 -7.08 12.85
N SER A 124 5.07 -6.60 12.23
CA SER A 124 3.71 -7.09 12.47
C SER A 124 3.49 -8.51 11.91
N GLY A 125 4.44 -9.05 11.14
CA GLY A 125 4.37 -10.34 10.46
C GLY A 125 3.64 -10.30 9.11
N THR A 126 3.51 -9.12 8.49
CA THR A 126 3.06 -9.03 7.09
C THR A 126 4.16 -9.59 6.19
N LYS A 127 3.81 -10.48 5.27
CA LYS A 127 4.77 -11.01 4.30
C LYS A 127 4.95 -10.09 3.10
N LEU A 128 6.19 -9.80 2.72
CA LEU A 128 6.53 -8.84 1.69
C LEU A 128 7.26 -9.54 0.54
N TRP A 129 6.66 -9.51 -0.66
CA TRP A 129 7.12 -10.27 -1.82
C TRP A 129 7.40 -9.37 -3.00
N ALA A 130 8.54 -9.56 -3.65
CA ALA A 130 8.86 -8.89 -4.90
C ALA A 130 8.49 -9.75 -6.12
N CYS A 131 7.88 -9.16 -7.14
CA CYS A 131 7.54 -9.85 -8.38
C CYS A 131 8.78 -10.09 -9.26
N LYS A 132 9.09 -11.37 -9.53
CA LYS A 132 10.23 -11.76 -10.37
C LYS A 132 10.21 -11.11 -11.76
N LEU A 133 9.07 -11.17 -12.45
CA LEU A 133 8.94 -10.62 -13.80
C LEU A 133 9.17 -9.10 -13.80
N ALA A 134 8.63 -8.39 -12.82
CA ALA A 134 8.79 -6.94 -12.73
C ALA A 134 10.24 -6.56 -12.41
N MET A 135 10.91 -7.31 -11.52
CA MET A 135 12.35 -7.11 -11.26
C MET A 135 13.18 -7.32 -12.52
N ASP A 136 12.93 -8.39 -13.28
CA ASP A 136 13.65 -8.67 -14.52
C ASP A 136 13.42 -7.57 -15.58
N MET A 137 12.18 -7.07 -15.70
CA MET A 137 11.83 -5.99 -16.63
C MET A 137 12.51 -4.66 -16.29
N PHE A 138 12.67 -4.34 -15.01
CA PHE A 138 13.30 -3.10 -14.56
C PHE A 138 14.78 -3.24 -14.21
N HIS A 139 15.37 -4.41 -14.48
CA HIS A 139 16.76 -4.73 -14.19
C HIS A 139 17.14 -4.52 -12.71
N LEU A 140 16.27 -4.98 -11.82
CA LEU A 140 16.46 -4.90 -10.37
C LEU A 140 16.93 -6.24 -9.80
N GLU A 141 17.80 -6.18 -8.81
CA GLU A 141 18.25 -7.30 -7.99
C GLU A 141 17.66 -7.19 -6.57
N LYS A 142 17.65 -8.30 -5.81
CA LYS A 142 17.12 -8.29 -4.43
C LYS A 142 17.88 -7.30 -3.54
N SER A 143 19.17 -7.08 -3.82
CA SER A 143 20.02 -6.07 -3.15
C SER A 143 19.52 -4.63 -3.32
N ASP A 144 18.81 -4.30 -4.40
CA ASP A 144 18.26 -2.97 -4.65
C ASP A 144 17.00 -2.70 -3.81
N LEU A 145 16.40 -3.76 -3.28
CA LEU A 145 15.21 -3.71 -2.46
C LEU A 145 15.55 -3.61 -0.98
N VAL A 146 14.60 -3.12 -0.19
CA VAL A 146 14.67 -3.11 1.28
C VAL A 146 14.87 -4.52 1.84
N ASP A 147 15.53 -4.62 2.99
CA ASP A 147 15.95 -5.91 3.55
C ASP A 147 14.75 -6.71 4.10
N GLU A 148 13.62 -6.03 4.33
CA GLU A 148 12.34 -6.57 4.78
C GLU A 148 11.62 -7.41 3.71
N ILE A 149 12.08 -7.41 2.46
CA ILE A 149 11.55 -8.32 1.43
C ILE A 149 11.89 -9.77 1.79
N ASP A 150 10.86 -10.54 2.16
CA ASP A 150 10.99 -11.96 2.48
C ASP A 150 11.61 -12.72 1.30
N ASP A 151 10.98 -12.64 0.12
CA ASP A 151 11.47 -13.33 -1.07
C ASP A 151 10.94 -12.76 -2.40
N VAL A 152 11.47 -13.29 -3.50
CA VAL A 152 11.05 -12.98 -4.87
C VAL A 152 10.14 -14.10 -5.37
N LEU A 153 8.91 -13.75 -5.77
CA LEU A 153 7.90 -14.71 -6.22
C LEU A 153 7.57 -14.53 -7.71
N THR A 154 7.26 -15.64 -8.37
CA THR A 154 6.51 -15.59 -9.63
C THR A 154 5.02 -15.36 -9.34
N ILE A 155 4.26 -15.00 -10.38
CA ILE A 155 2.80 -14.89 -10.24
C ILE A 155 2.14 -16.22 -9.86
N GLY A 156 2.72 -17.35 -10.29
CA GLY A 156 2.25 -18.68 -9.93
C GLY A 156 2.40 -18.95 -8.44
N ASP A 157 3.59 -18.64 -7.88
CA ASP A 157 3.86 -18.79 -6.46
C ASP A 157 2.91 -17.94 -5.62
N PHE A 158 2.69 -16.67 -6.03
CA PHE A 158 1.73 -15.79 -5.36
C PHE A 158 0.32 -16.37 -5.34
N TYR A 159 -0.18 -16.90 -6.47
CA TYR A 159 -1.51 -17.52 -6.49
C TYR A 159 -1.59 -18.79 -5.64
N THR A 160 -0.54 -19.61 -5.59
CA THR A 160 -0.49 -20.76 -4.68
C THR A 160 -0.62 -20.34 -3.22
N ARG A 161 -0.02 -19.22 -2.83
CA ARG A 161 -0.17 -18.66 -1.47
C ARG A 161 -1.57 -18.09 -1.23
N ALA A 162 -2.20 -17.53 -2.25
CA ALA A 162 -3.55 -16.97 -2.17
C ALA A 162 -4.69 -18.00 -2.32
N GLN A 163 -4.38 -19.29 -2.54
CA GLN A 163 -5.36 -20.36 -2.74
C GLN A 163 -5.99 -20.88 -1.45
N GLU A 164 -5.47 -20.52 -0.28
CA GLU A 164 -6.01 -20.97 1.00
C GLU A 164 -7.44 -20.48 1.24
N GLU A 165 -8.29 -21.35 1.79
CA GLU A 165 -9.70 -21.04 2.07
C GLU A 165 -9.82 -19.84 3.04
N GLY A 166 -10.56 -18.82 2.62
CA GLY A 166 -10.70 -17.57 3.37
C GLY A 166 -9.66 -16.50 3.00
N SER A 167 -8.85 -16.72 1.96
CA SER A 167 -8.00 -15.68 1.38
C SER A 167 -8.81 -14.69 0.54
N GLN A 168 -8.46 -13.41 0.62
CA GLN A 168 -9.00 -12.35 -0.23
C GLN A 168 -7.86 -11.63 -0.93
N ILE A 169 -8.00 -11.36 -2.22
CA ILE A 169 -7.01 -10.61 -3.01
C ILE A 169 -7.53 -9.21 -3.27
N VAL A 170 -6.72 -8.19 -2.98
CA VAL A 170 -7.01 -6.79 -3.27
C VAL A 170 -5.92 -6.25 -4.19
N PHE A 171 -6.31 -5.69 -5.33
CA PHE A 171 -5.40 -5.08 -6.29
C PHE A 171 -5.43 -3.56 -6.14
N ILE A 172 -4.25 -2.96 -5.99
CA ILE A 172 -4.03 -1.53 -5.72
C ILE A 172 -3.16 -0.92 -6.81
#